data_AF-A0A7C6WLD4-F1
#
_entry.id   AF-A0A7C6WLD4-F1
#
_cell.length_a   1.000
_cell.length_b   1.000
_cell.length_c   1.000
_cell.angle_alpha   90.00
_cell.angle_beta   90.00
_cell.angle_gamma   90.00
#
_symmetry.space_group_name_H-M   'P 1'
#
loop_
_entity.id
_entity.type
_entity.pdbx_description
1 polymer ?
#
loop_
_entity_poly.entity_id
_entity_poly.type
_entity_poly.pdbx_seq_one_letter_code
_entity_poly.pdbx_strand_id
1 'polypeptide(L)' 'MNRYKDLSIKADNCNECGICSPKCPYDIDIIRKLSICDYKLGEKEIY' A
#
# COMPACT_ATOMS: atom_id res chain seq x y z
N MET A 1 -13.53 15.60 0.62
CA MET A 1 -12.40 14.98 -0.10
C MET A 1 -11.99 13.71 0.62
N ASN A 2 -12.39 12.52 0.14
CA ASN A 2 -11.84 11.27 0.68
C ASN A 2 -11.74 10.20 -0.42
N ARG A 3 -11.07 10.55 -1.53
CA ARG A 3 -11.02 9.73 -2.76
C ARG A 3 -10.43 8.32 -2.56
N TYR A 4 -9.67 8.12 -1.49
CA TYR A 4 -9.04 6.84 -1.17
C TYR A 4 -9.87 5.98 -0.21
N LYS A 5 -10.94 6.52 0.40
CA LYS A 5 -11.87 5.76 1.24
C LYS A 5 -12.66 4.73 0.44
N ASP A 6 -13.14 5.11 -0.73
CA ASP A 6 -14.03 4.29 -1.54
C ASP A 6 -13.30 3.19 -2.35
N LEU A 7 -11.96 3.11 -2.26
CA LEU A 7 -11.20 2.03 -2.87
C LEU A 7 -11.53 0.70 -2.18
N SER A 8 -12.03 -0.26 -2.97
CA SER A 8 -12.34 -1.62 -2.50
C SER A 8 -11.12 -2.37 -2.00
N ILE A 9 -9.94 -2.10 -2.58
CA ILE A 9 -8.68 -2.73 -2.21
C ILE A 9 -7.84 -1.71 -1.45
N LYS A 10 -7.42 -2.10 -0.25
CA LYS A 10 -6.60 -1.28 0.65
C LYS A 10 -5.16 -1.77 0.64
N ALA A 11 -4.24 -0.89 1.06
CA ALA A 11 -2.80 -1.17 1.02
C ALA A 11 -2.39 -2.30 1.99
N ASP A 12 -3.19 -2.58 3.01
CA ASP A 12 -3.02 -3.70 3.94
C ASP A 12 -3.18 -5.08 3.30
N ASN A 13 -3.82 -5.19 2.13
CA ASN A 13 -3.95 -6.45 1.41
C ASN A 13 -2.62 -6.92 0.80
N CYS A 14 -1.55 -6.12 0.90
CA CYS A 14 -0.22 -6.51 0.47
C CYS A 14 0.34 -7.61 1.39
N ASN A 15 0.48 -8.83 0.88
CA ASN A 15 1.12 -9.96 1.58
C ASN A 15 2.65 -10.01 1.39
N GLU A 16 3.27 -8.89 1.00
CA GLU A 16 4.73 -8.76 0.85
C GLU A 16 5.36 -9.83 -0.08
N CYS A 17 4.61 -10.29 -1.09
CA CYS A 17 5.00 -11.42 -1.94
C CYS A 17 6.21 -11.16 -2.85
N GLY A 18 6.70 -9.91 -2.96
CA GLY A 18 7.88 -9.58 -3.76
C GLY A 18 7.68 -9.57 -5.28
N ILE A 19 6.54 -10.00 -5.82
CA ILE A 19 6.30 -10.12 -7.28
C ILE A 19 6.35 -8.76 -8.00
N CYS A 20 6.01 -7.69 -7.29
CA CYS A 20 5.97 -6.35 -7.86
C CYS A 20 7.36 -5.73 -8.05
N SER A 21 8.32 -6.00 -7.16
CA SER A 21 9.68 -5.42 -7.22
C SER A 21 10.43 -5.72 -8.53
N PRO A 22 10.60 -6.98 -8.98
CA PRO A 22 11.37 -7.27 -10.19
C PRO A 22 10.66 -6.81 -11.48
N LYS A 23 9.36 -6.51 -11.40
CA LYS A 23 8.57 -5.97 -12.53
C LYS A 23 8.67 -4.45 -12.62
N CYS A 24 9.22 -3.79 -11.61
CA CYS A 24 9.24 -2.35 -11.58
C CYS A 24 10.40 -1.79 -12.41
N PRO A 25 10.13 -1.06 -13.50
CA PRO A 25 11.19 -0.48 -14.34
C PRO A 25 11.99 0.62 -13.64
N TYR A 26 11.49 1.13 -12.51
CA TYR A 26 12.11 2.21 -11.73
C TYR A 26 12.80 1.72 -10.46
N ASP A 27 12.87 0.40 -10.24
CA ASP A 27 13.50 -0.23 -9.07
C ASP A 27 13.04 0.38 -7.72
N ILE A 28 11.76 0.76 -7.65
CA ILE A 28 11.21 1.28 -6.41
C ILE A 28 10.83 0.14 -5.47
N ASP A 29 11.07 0.36 -4.18
CA ASP A 29 10.60 -0.53 -3.13
C ASP A 29 9.08 -0.36 -2.92
N ILE A 30 8.31 -1.11 -3.72
CA ILE A 30 6.85 -1.04 -3.75
C ILE A 30 6.26 -1.52 -2.41
N ILE A 31 6.82 -2.56 -1.81
CA ILE A 31 6.33 -3.12 -0.55
C ILE A 31 6.44 -2.08 0.56
N ARG A 32 7.62 -1.45 0.70
CA ARG A 32 7.82 -0.38 1.68
C ARG A 32 6.87 0.80 1.44
N LYS A 33 6.66 1.18 0.19
CA LYS A 33 5.73 2.28 -0.15
C LYS A 33 4.28 1.94 0.22
N LEU A 34 3.84 0.71 -0.03
CA LEU A 34 2.50 0.25 0.35
C LEU A 34 2.30 0.28 1.87
N SER A 35 3.30 -0.14 2.66
CA SER A 35 3.27 -0.01 4.13
C SER A 35 3.13 1.45 4.58
N ILE A 36 3.87 2.38 3.97
CA ILE A 36 3.76 3.82 4.26
C ILE A 36 2.39 4.36 3.88
N CYS A 37 1.83 3.91 2.75
CA CYS A 37 0.48 4.28 2.33
C CYS A 37 -0.58 3.74 3.29
N ASP A 38 -0.46 2.51 3.76
CA ASP A 38 -1.35 1.94 4.77
C ASP A 38 -1.30 2.76 6.08
N TYR A 39 -0.10 3.11 6.54
CA TYR A 39 0.05 3.95 7.73
C TYR A 39 -0.57 5.35 7.57
N LYS A 40 -0.39 6.00 6.42
CA LYS A 40 -0.85 7.38 6.19
C LYS A 40 -2.31 7.49 5.78
N LEU A 41 -2.82 6.51 5.05
CA LEU A 41 -4.14 6.55 4.39
C LEU A 41 -5.10 5.50 4.95
N GLY A 42 -4.62 4.57 5.77
CA GLY A 42 -5.41 3.43 6.25
C GLY A 42 -6.50 3.80 7.24
N GLU A 43 -6.45 4.99 7.88
CA GLU A 43 -7.42 5.42 8.91
C GLU A 43 -7.77 4.30 9.91
N LYS A 44 -6.84 3.36 10.13
CA LYS A 44 -7.03 2.26 11.08
C LYS A 44 -7.09 2.90 12.45
N GLU A 45 -8.18 2.67 13.18
CA GLU A 45 -8.24 3.05 14.58
C GLU A 45 -7.06 2.37 15.28
N ILE A 46 -6.17 3.19 15.82
CA ILE A 46 -5.08 2.73 16.68
C ILE A 46 -5.77 2.44 18.02
N TYR A 47 -6.19 1.18 18.22
CA TYR A 47 -6.76 0.73 19.49
C TYR A 47 -5.69 0.73 20.58
#